data_AF-A0A954LNQ9-F1
#
_entry.id   AF-A0A954LNQ9-F1
#
_cell.length_a   1.000
_cell.length_b   1.000
_cell.length_c   1.000
_cell.angle_alpha   90.00
_cell.angle_beta   90.00
_cell.angle_gamma   90.00
#
_symmetry.space_group_name_H-M   'P 1'
#
loop_
_entity.id
_entity.type
_entity.pdbx_description
1 polymer ?
#
loop_
_entity_poly.entity_id
_entity_poly.type
_entity_poly.pdbx_seq_one_letter_code
_entity_poly.pdbx_strand_id
1 'polypeptide(L)' 'MWKRTLDVVGAGTGMLILSPLLILTAIAIKLTSKGPILFQQERDGLGGRRFVIFK' A
#
# COMPACT_ATOMS: atom_id res chain seq x y z
N MET A 1 13.62 14.74 -10.71
CA MET A 1 12.47 14.27 -11.51
C MET A 1 12.53 12.77 -11.77
N TRP A 2 13.61 12.23 -12.35
CA TRP A 2 13.77 10.79 -12.66
C TRP A 2 13.38 9.83 -11.52
N LYS A 3 13.90 10.05 -10.30
CA LYS A 3 13.55 9.25 -9.12
C LYS A 3 12.04 9.15 -8.88
N ARG A 4 11.33 10.28 -8.96
CA ARG A 4 9.88 10.31 -8.72
C ARG A 4 9.11 9.55 -9.80
N THR A 5 9.55 9.64 -11.05
CA THR A 5 8.96 8.86 -12.15
C THR A 5 9.16 7.37 -11.93
N LEU A 6 10.38 6.94 -11.58
CA LEU A 6 10.66 5.54 -11.25
C LEU A 6 9.82 5.04 -10.06
N ASP A 7 9.72 5.82 -8.98
CA ASP A 7 8.93 5.46 -7.81
C ASP A 7 7.46 5.21 -8.18
N VAL A 8 6.85 6.10 -8.98
CA VAL A 8 5.44 5.99 -9.37
C VAL A 8 5.20 4.86 -10.36
N VAL A 9 6.03 4.74 -11.40
CA VAL A 9 5.88 3.70 -12.43
C VAL A 9 6.16 2.32 -11.85
N GLY A 10 7.21 2.19 -11.04
CA GLY A 10 7.57 0.95 -10.36
C GLY A 10 6.49 0.50 -9.39
N ALA A 11 5.99 1.40 -8.54
CA ALA A 11 4.89 1.09 -7.62
C ALA A 11 3.60 0.71 -8.36
N GLY A 12 3.22 1.45 -9.41
CA GLY A 12 2.04 1.13 -10.20
C GLY A 12 2.14 -0.23 -10.89
N THR A 13 3.29 -0.52 -11.50
CA THR A 13 3.55 -1.81 -12.15
C THR A 13 3.51 -2.95 -11.15
N GLY A 14 4.17 -2.80 -9.99
CA GLY A 14 4.16 -3.77 -8.91
C GLY A 14 2.75 -4.02 -8.37
N MET A 15 1.95 -2.97 -8.18
CA MET A 15 0.56 -3.09 -7.76
C MET A 15 -0.30 -3.88 -8.76
N LEU A 16 -0.14 -3.64 -10.06
CA LEU A 16 -0.88 -4.38 -11.09
C LEU A 16 -0.50 -5.86 -11.10
N ILE A 17 0.80 -6.16 -11.10
CA ILE A 17 1.32 -7.54 -11.11
C ILE A 17 0.89 -8.30 -9.86
N LEU A 18 0.97 -7.66 -8.68
CA LEU A 18 0.62 -8.28 -7.40
C LEU A 18 -0.88 -8.23 -7.09
N SER A 19 -1.69 -7.49 -7.85
CA SER A 19 -3.11 -7.30 -7.57
C SER A 19 -3.90 -8.60 -7.37
N PRO A 20 -3.68 -9.69 -8.14
CA PRO A 20 -4.42 -10.93 -7.90
C PRO A 20 -4.13 -11.52 -6.51
N LEU A 21 -2.86 -11.53 -6.10
CA LEU A 21 -2.43 -12.03 -4.79
C LEU A 21 -2.96 -11.14 -3.65
N LEU A 22 -2.89 -9.81 -3.82
CA LEU A 22 -3.38 -8.86 -2.83
C LEU A 22 -4.90 -8.98 -2.64
N ILE A 23 -5.67 -9.18 -3.72
CA ILE A 23 -7.12 -9.39 -3.65
C ILE A 23 -7.45 -10.70 -2.93
N LEU A 24 -6.78 -11.81 -3.27
CA LEU A 24 -6.99 -13.09 -2.59
C LEU A 24 -6.68 -12.98 -1.09
N THR A 25 -5.61 -12.27 -0.74
CA THR A 25 -5.23 -12.03 0.66
C THR A 25 -6.28 -11.18 1.37
N ALA A 26 -6.78 -10.11 0.73
CA ALA A 26 -7.83 -9.27 1.26
C ALA A 26 -9.13 -10.06 1.55
N ILE A 27 -9.52 -10.95 0.63
CA ILE A 27 -10.66 -11.85 0.81
C ILE A 27 -10.41 -12.79 2.00
N ALA A 28 -9.24 -13.44 2.06
CA ALA A 28 -8.90 -14.35 3.14
C ALA A 28 -8.95 -13.67 4.52
N ILE A 29 -8.42 -12.44 4.63
CA ILE A 29 -8.51 -11.64 5.87
C ILE A 29 -9.98 -11.38 6.21
N LYS A 30 -10.81 -11.00 5.24
CA LYS A 30 -12.23 -10.69 5.51
C LYS A 30 -13.05 -11.90 5.95
N LEU A 31 -12.67 -13.10 5.49
CA LEU A 31 -13.31 -14.35 5.87
C LEU A 31 -12.83 -14.88 7.23
N THR A 32 -11.60 -14.57 7.64
CA THR A 32 -10.98 -15.13 8.85
C THR A 32 -10.89 -14.15 10.02
N SER A 33 -10.99 -12.84 9.77
CA SER A 33 -10.87 -11.78 10.76
C SER A 33 -12.02 -10.78 10.67
N LYS A 34 -12.45 -10.26 11.83
CA LYS A 34 -13.44 -9.17 11.92
C LYS A 34 -12.83 -7.79 11.64
N GLY A 35 -11.50 -7.69 11.58
CA GLY A 35 -10.78 -6.42 11.44
C GLY A 35 -10.80 -5.82 10.02
N PRO A 36 -10.29 -4.59 9.86
CA PRO A 36 -10.10 -3.98 8.55
C PRO A 36 -8.99 -4.72 7.77
N ILE A 37 -9.06 -4.65 6.43
CA ILE A 37 -8.06 -5.26 5.53
C ILE A 37 -6.74 -4.48 5.56
N LEU A 38 -6.81 -3.15 5.67
CA LEU A 38 -5.65 -2.26 5.75
C LEU A 38 -5.70 -1.48 7.06
N PHE A 39 -4.55 -1.38 7.72
CA PHE A 39 -4.30 -0.53 8.87
C PHE A 39 -3.66 0.78 8.43
N GLN A 40 -4.01 1.88 9.10
CA GLN A 40 -3.45 3.21 8.83
C GLN A 40 -2.47 3.60 9.95
N GLN A 41 -1.27 4.04 9.58
CA GLN A 41 -0.28 4.55 10.51
C GLN A 41 0.31 5.89 10.04
N GLU A 42 0.23 6.93 10.88
CA GLU A 42 0.91 8.20 10.61
C GLU A 42 2.43 8.08 10.77
N ARG A 43 3.17 8.68 9.83
CA ARG A 43 4.63 8.79 9.85
C ARG A 43 5.10 10.16 9.43
N ASP A 44 6.20 10.62 10.01
CA ASP A 44 6.89 11.82 9.56
C ASP A 44 7.56 11.56 8.21
N GLY A 45 7.22 12.37 7.21
CA GLY A 45 7.73 12.27 5.85
C GLY A 45 8.73 13.36 5.50
N LEU A 46 8.88 13.61 4.19
CA LEU A 46 9.89 14.54 3.67
C LEU A 46 9.67 15.96 4.20
N GLY A 47 10.67 16.48 4.90
CA GLY A 47 10.63 17.82 5.51
C GLY A 47 9.69 17.93 6.70
N GLY A 48 9.45 16.83 7.42
CA GLY A 48 8.55 16.80 8.59
C GLY A 48 7.06 16.80 8.23
N ARG A 49 6.72 16.71 6.94
CA ARG A 49 5.32 16.58 6.50
C ARG A 49 4.82 15.18 6.79
N ARG A 50 3.86 15.07 7.71
CA ARG A 50 3.21 13.80 8.04
C ARG A 50 2.46 13.22 6.86
N PHE A 51 2.48 11.90 6.75
CA PHE A 51 1.68 11.13 5.81
C PHE A 51 1.23 9.81 6.43
N VAL A 52 0.15 9.25 5.91
CA VAL A 52 -0.38 7.96 6.36
C VAL A 52 0.19 6.85 5.48
N ILE A 53 0.68 5.78 6.12
CA ILE A 53 1.06 4.53 5.48
C ILE A 53 -0.06 3.51 5.72
N PHE A 54 -0.41 2.79 4.65
CA PHE A 54 -1.27 1.61 4.74
C PHE A 54 -0.42 0.36 4.97
N LYS A 55 -0.81 -0.48 5.94
CA LYS A 55 -0.19 -1.76 6.27
C LYS A 55 -1.21 -2.89 6.23
#